data_AF-A0A223A4M9-F1
#
_entry.id   AF-A0A223A4M9-F1
#
_cell.length_a   1.000
_cell.length_b   1.000
_cell.length_c   1.000
_cell.angle_alpha   90.00
_cell.angle_beta   90.00
_cell.angle_gamma   90.00
#
_symmetry.space_group_name_H-M   'P 1'
#
loop_
_entity.id
_entity.type
_entity.pdbx_description
1 polymer ?
#
loop_
_entity_poly.entity_id
_entity_poly.type
_entity_poly.pdbx_seq_one_letter_code
_entity_poly.pdbx_strand_id
1 'polypeptide(L)'
;LDIGSGGGLGAFLAAGKVGPMGRVIGVDMTPAMLERARASVVKNNITNVEFRQGYAEELPVADGEVDIIISSCVINLTEDKGHVFREAFRV
;
A
#
# COMPACT_ATOMS: atom_id res chain seq x y z
N LEU A 1 2.25 -4.05 3.57
CA LEU A 1 2.29 -3.08 2.46
C LEU A 1 1.33 -3.51 1.36
N ASP A 2 0.46 -2.62 0.90
CA ASP A 2 -0.44 -2.84 -0.24
C ASP A 2 0.05 -2.03 -1.46
N ILE A 3 0.64 -2.71 -2.45
CA ILE A 3 1.21 -2.08 -3.66
C ILE A 3 0.11 -1.87 -4.69
N GLY A 4 -0.11 -0.61 -5.06
CA GLY A 4 -1.21 -0.18 -5.92
C GLY A 4 -2.56 -0.29 -5.22
N SER A 5 -2.61 0.26 -4.01
CA SER A 5 -3.75 0.15 -3.08
C SER A 5 -5.05 0.79 -3.60
N GLY A 6 -4.98 1.65 -4.63
CA GLY A 6 -6.12 2.34 -5.18
C GLY A 6 -6.93 3.07 -4.11
N GLY A 7 -8.25 2.86 -4.12
CA GLY A 7 -9.14 3.41 -3.09
C GLY A 7 -9.01 2.78 -1.69
N GLY A 8 -8.07 1.85 -1.49
CA GLY A 8 -7.68 1.32 -0.18
C GLY A 8 -8.33 0.01 0.25
N LEU A 9 -9.10 -0.68 -0.60
CA LEU A 9 -9.85 -1.88 -0.21
C LEU A 9 -8.95 -2.98 0.39
N GLY A 10 -7.84 -3.31 -0.27
CA GLY A 10 -6.86 -4.28 0.21
C GLY A 10 -6.28 -3.87 1.55
N ALA A 11 -5.81 -2.62 1.64
CA ALA A 11 -5.29 -2.04 2.86
C ALA A 11 -6.29 -2.07 4.04
N PHE A 12 -7.57 -1.75 3.81
CA PHE A 12 -8.60 -1.78 4.87
C PHE A 12 -8.92 -3.20 5.33
N LEU A 13 -8.98 -4.16 4.42
CA LEU A 13 -9.16 -5.57 4.80
C LEU A 13 -7.96 -6.10 5.59
N ALA A 14 -6.74 -5.71 5.20
CA ALA A 14 -5.54 -6.04 5.94
C ALA A 14 -5.52 -5.39 7.33
N ALA A 15 -5.99 -4.15 7.47
CA ALA A 15 -6.03 -3.40 8.73
C ALA A 15 -6.82 -4.14 9.82
N GLY A 16 -7.91 -4.80 9.45
CA GLY A 16 -8.70 -5.64 10.35
C GLY A 16 -8.04 -6.98 10.71
N LYS A 17 -7.07 -7.45 9.91
CA LYS A 17 -6.38 -8.74 10.10
C LYS A 17 -5.08 -8.63 10.89
N VAL A 18 -4.37 -7.51 10.78
CA VAL A 18 -3.07 -7.30 11.45
C VAL A 18 -3.21 -7.02 12.96
N GLY A 19 -4.45 -6.84 13.45
CA GLY A 19 -4.73 -6.57 14.85
C GLY A 19 -4.36 -5.14 15.29
N PRO A 20 -4.53 -4.82 16.58
CA PRO A 20 -4.41 -3.44 17.09
C PRO A 20 -2.96 -2.91 17.12
N MET A 21 -1.96 -3.80 17.12
CA MET A 21 -0.55 -3.41 17.08
C MET A 21 0.04 -3.40 15.66
N GLY A 22 -0.69 -3.97 14.69
CA GLY A 22 -0.27 -3.98 13.30
C GLY A 22 -0.61 -2.67 12.61
N ARG A 23 0.17 -2.33 11.58
CA ARG A 23 -0.05 -1.17 10.72
C ARG A 23 -0.11 -1.59 9.26
N VAL A 24 -0.82 -0.84 8.43
CA VAL A 24 -0.87 -1.05 6.98
C VAL A 24 -0.50 0.22 6.26
N ILE A 25 0.43 0.09 5.32
CA ILE A 25 0.81 1.15 4.38
C ILE A 25 0.19 0.77 3.04
N GLY A 26 -0.64 1.64 2.47
CA GLY A 26 -1.06 1.57 1.07
C GLY A 26 -0.24 2.53 0.22
N VAL A 27 0.25 2.05 -0.93
CA VAL A 27 0.97 2.88 -1.91
C VAL A 27 0.16 2.93 -3.21
N ASP A 28 -0.02 4.11 -3.77
CA ASP A 28 -0.61 4.30 -5.09
C ASP A 28 0.03 5.51 -5.78
N MET A 29 0.15 5.47 -7.11
CA MET A 29 0.74 6.58 -7.86
C MET A 29 -0.25 7.72 -8.09
N THR A 30 -1.56 7.45 -8.05
CA THR A 30 -2.60 8.38 -8.47
C THR A 30 -3.13 9.21 -7.29
N PRO A 31 -3.01 10.55 -7.33
CA PRO A 31 -3.49 11.42 -6.26
C PRO A 31 -4.98 11.22 -5.95
N ALA A 32 -5.82 11.05 -6.97
CA ALA A 32 -7.26 10.86 -6.83
C ALA A 32 -7.64 9.60 -6.04
N MET A 33 -6.90 8.50 -6.19
CA MET A 33 -7.15 7.28 -5.40
C MET A 33 -6.73 7.47 -3.95
N LEU A 34 -5.58 8.11 -3.71
CA LEU A 34 -5.11 8.40 -2.36
C LEU A 34 -6.04 9.36 -1.61
N GLU A 35 -6.58 10.37 -2.28
CA GLU A 35 -7.59 11.27 -1.69
C GLU A 35 -8.82 10.49 -1.24
N ARG A 36 -9.35 9.60 -2.10
CA ARG A 36 -10.49 8.73 -1.76
C ARG A 36 -10.18 7.80 -0.59
N ALA A 37 -8.99 7.20 -0.58
CA ALA A 37 -8.56 6.30 0.47
C ALA A 37 -8.42 7.03 1.82
N ARG A 38 -7.75 8.19 1.84
CA ARG A 38 -7.59 9.04 3.03
C ARG A 38 -8.91 9.57 3.55
N ALA A 39 -9.84 9.98 2.68
CA ALA A 39 -11.18 10.37 3.08
C ALA A 39 -11.94 9.23 3.77
N SER A 40 -11.72 7.99 3.30
CA SER A 40 -12.31 6.78 3.92
C SER A 40 -11.69 6.48 5.29
N VAL A 41 -10.38 6.71 5.47
CA VAL A 41 -9.71 6.60 6.79
C VAL A 41 -10.37 7.53 7.80
N VAL A 42 -10.50 8.82 7.44
CA VAL A 42 -11.12 9.83 8.31
C VAL A 42 -12.56 9.48 8.62
N LYS A 43 -13.35 9.14 7.59
CA LYS A 43 -14.78 8.83 7.75
C LYS A 43 -15.04 7.64 8.68
N ASN A 44 -14.16 6.64 8.66
CA ASN A 44 -14.32 5.39 9.42
C ASN A 44 -13.47 5.35 10.71
N ASN A 45 -12.80 6.45 11.08
CA ASN A 45 -11.90 6.53 12.23
C ASN A 45 -10.85 5.40 12.28
N ILE A 46 -10.27 5.07 11.12
CA ILE A 46 -9.23 4.04 11.01
C ILE A 46 -7.91 4.66 11.49
N THR A 47 -7.22 4.01 12.43
CA THR A 47 -6.01 4.57 13.07
C THR A 47 -4.72 3.86 12.68
N ASN A 48 -4.81 2.68 12.08
CA ASN A 48 -3.66 1.82 11.77
C ASN A 48 -3.42 1.65 10.26
N VAL A 49 -3.92 2.59 9.45
CA VAL A 49 -3.71 2.62 8.00
C VAL A 49 -3.24 3.99 7.57
N GLU A 50 -2.21 4.03 6.75
CA GLU A 50 -1.76 5.24 6.06
C GLU A 50 -1.56 5.01 4.57
N PHE A 51 -1.67 6.08 3.79
CA PHE A 51 -1.54 6.05 2.34
C PHE A 51 -0.43 6.99 1.87
N ARG A 52 0.57 6.42 1.19
CA ARG A 52 1.73 7.14 0.65
C ARG A 52 1.65 7.17 -0.88
N GLN A 53 2.08 8.27 -1.48
CA GLN A 53 2.17 8.37 -2.94
C GLN A 53 3.51 7.80 -3.41
N GLY A 54 3.48 6.94 -4.41
CA GLY A 54 4.69 6.33 -4.96
C GLY A 54 4.40 5.37 -6.11
N TYR A 55 5.46 4.93 -6.77
CA TYR A 55 5.39 3.93 -7.83
C TYR A 55 5.67 2.53 -7.25
N ALA A 56 5.27 1.48 -7.97
CA ALA A 56 5.55 0.11 -7.53
C ALA A 56 7.05 -0.23 -7.61
N GLU A 57 7.76 0.48 -8.49
CA GLU A 57 9.19 0.42 -8.74
C GLU A 57 10.03 1.26 -7.77
N GLU A 58 9.40 2.21 -7.06
CA GLU A 58 10.07 3.13 -6.12
C GLU A 58 9.13 3.37 -4.93
N LEU A 59 9.13 2.40 -4.02
CA LEU A 59 8.25 2.35 -2.87
C LEU A 59 8.75 3.34 -1.80
N PRO A 60 7.90 4.28 -1.32
CA PRO A 60 8.26 5.25 -0.28
C PRO A 60 8.22 4.61 1.12
N VAL A 61 9.00 3.53 1.29
CA VAL A 61 9.06 2.65 2.47
C VAL A 61 10.52 2.30 2.70
N ALA A 62 10.95 2.28 3.96
CA ALA A 62 12.34 1.99 4.31
C ALA A 62 12.69 0.51 4.13
N ASP A 63 13.98 0.21 4.03
CA ASP A 63 14.48 -1.16 3.87
C ASP A 63 14.11 -2.03 5.09
N GLY A 64 13.53 -3.21 4.85
CA GLY A 64 13.12 -4.15 5.90
C GLY A 64 12.08 -3.61 6.89
N GLU A 65 11.29 -2.61 6.49
CA GLU A 65 10.23 -2.02 7.31
C GLU A 65 8.95 -2.87 7.34
N VAL A 66 8.74 -3.75 6.35
CA VAL A 66 7.47 -4.47 6.18
C VAL A 66 7.58 -5.99 6.31
N ASP A 67 6.64 -6.59 7.05
CA ASP A 67 6.60 -8.05 7.24
C ASP A 67 5.90 -8.79 6.08
N ILE A 68 4.91 -8.14 5.46
CA ILE A 68 4.02 -8.73 4.46
C ILE A 68 3.71 -7.72 3.35
N ILE A 69 3.79 -8.19 2.11
CA ILE A 69 3.41 -7.45 0.90
C ILE A 69 2.20 -8.12 0.26
N ILE A 70 1.20 -7.30 -0.07
CA ILE A 70 0.06 -7.67 -0.90
C ILE A 70 0.02 -6.75 -2.12
N SER A 71 -0.48 -7.27 -3.23
CA SER A 71 -0.79 -6.48 -4.43
C SER A 71 -1.86 -7.21 -5.21
N SER A 72 -2.76 -6.46 -5.83
CA SER A 72 -3.81 -7.02 -6.68
C SER A 72 -3.78 -6.38 -8.06
N CYS A 73 -3.43 -7.17 -9.08
CA CYS A 73 -3.40 -6.82 -10.51
C CYS A 73 -2.46 -5.69 -10.94
N VAL A 74 -1.84 -4.93 -10.03
CA VAL A 74 -1.01 -3.76 -10.35
C VAL A 74 0.31 -4.16 -11.01
N ILE A 75 0.94 -5.25 -10.56
CA ILE A 75 2.19 -5.77 -11.13
C ILE A 75 2.04 -6.14 -12.62
N ASN A 76 0.83 -6.43 -13.10
CA ASN A 76 0.60 -6.71 -14.51
C ASN A 76 0.82 -5.46 -15.39
N LEU A 77 0.61 -4.27 -14.82
CA LEU A 77 0.66 -2.97 -15.50
C LEU A 77 2.05 -2.33 -15.47
N THR A 78 3.01 -2.91 -14.75
CA THR A 78 4.37 -2.38 -14.63
C THR A 78 5.22 -2.84 -15.80
N GLU A 79 6.09 -1.96 -16.29
CA GLU A 79 6.97 -2.23 -17.42
C GLU A 79 8.06 -3.25 -17.05
N ASP A 80 8.81 -2.97 -15.98
CA ASP A 80 9.83 -3.88 -15.43
C ASP A 80 9.32 -4.55 -14.15
N LYS A 81 8.73 -5.74 -14.31
CA LYS A 81 8.28 -6.57 -13.19
C LYS A 81 9.43 -7.02 -12.29
N GLY A 82 10.62 -7.21 -12.86
CA GLY A 82 11.81 -7.56 -12.09
C GLY A 82 12.22 -6.44 -11.14
N HIS A 83 12.08 -5.18 -11.56
CA HIS A 83 12.33 -4.03 -10.70
C HIS A 83 11.35 -4.00 -9.53
N VAL A 84 10.07 -4.16 -9.78
CA VAL A 84 9.04 -4.22 -8.74
C VAL A 84 9.31 -5.32 -7.73
N PHE A 85 9.72 -6.53 -8.16
CA PHE A 85 10.04 -7.60 -7.22
C PHE A 85 11.32 -7.34 -6.41
N ARG A 86 12.34 -6.69 -6.98
CA ARG A 86 13.53 -6.27 -6.23
C ARG A 86 13.17 -5.19 -5.21
N GLU A 87 12.33 -4.25 -5.60
CA GLU A 87 11.87 -3.17 -4.73
C GLU A 87 10.98 -3.69 -3.61
N ALA A 88 10.10 -4.65 -3.90
CA ALA A 88 9.32 -5.37 -2.90
C ALA A 88 10.20 -6.21 -1.95
N PHE A 89 11.33 -6.74 -2.40
CA PHE A 89 12.26 -7.45 -1.52
C PHE A 89 13.08 -6.52 -0.63
N ARG A 90 13.34 -5.28 -1.09
CA ARG A 90 14.09 -4.27 -0.33
C ARG A 90 13.32 -3.85 0.93
N VAL A 91 12.04 -3.58 0.78
CA VAL A 91 11.16 -3.01 1.82
C VAL A 91 10.75 -4.00 2.89
#